data_AF-A0A7X3WJF4-F1
#
_entry.id   AF-A0A7X3WJF4-F1
#
_cell.length_a   1.000
_cell.length_b   1.000
_cell.length_c   1.000
_cell.angle_alpha   90.00
_cell.angle_beta   90.00
_cell.angle_gamma   90.00
#
_symmetry.space_group_name_H-M   'P 1'
#
loop_
_entity.id
_entity.type
_entity.pdbx_description
1 polymer ?
#
loop_
_entity_poly.entity_id
_entity_poly.type
_entity_poly.pdbx_seq_one_letter_code
_entity_poly.pdbx_strand_id
1 'polypeptide(L)'
;MGKVIGIDFGTTFSVIAHVNEHGQPEIIPNLESERITPSVIMFEDNLVTVGKIAKQSARAVPEQIVEFVKREMGKSKVEFFRAFNQKDYSPEELSALVLRKLKQDAETYLNEEVTDAVITVPAYFHDAEREATRNAGKIAGLNVLQVMNEPTAAALAYGYRPVG
;
A
#
# COMPACT_ATOMS: atom_id res chain seq x y z
N MET A 1 -19.66 -8.54 -7.53
CA MET A 1 -18.64 -7.70 -8.16
C MET A 1 -17.86 -7.14 -6.98
N GLY A 2 -16.58 -7.48 -6.83
CA GLY A 2 -15.86 -7.15 -5.59
C GLY A 2 -15.73 -5.64 -5.38
N LYS A 3 -15.56 -5.22 -4.14
CA LYS A 3 -15.36 -3.80 -3.78
C LYS A 3 -14.06 -3.29 -4.39
N VAL A 4 -14.13 -2.08 -4.94
CA VAL A 4 -12.95 -1.33 -5.40
C VAL A 4 -12.52 -0.38 -4.29
N ILE A 5 -11.22 -0.34 -4.01
CA ILE A 5 -10.62 0.63 -3.07
C ILE A 5 -9.62 1.56 -3.76
N GLY A 6 -9.45 2.76 -3.21
CA GLY A 6 -8.33 3.65 -3.50
C GLY A 6 -7.24 3.47 -2.46
N ILE A 7 -5.99 3.33 -2.89
CA ILE A 7 -4.84 3.21 -2.02
C ILE A 7 -3.88 4.36 -2.31
N ASP A 8 -3.71 5.25 -1.33
CA ASP A 8 -2.55 6.14 -1.32
C ASP A 8 -1.36 5.33 -0.78
N PHE A 9 -0.52 4.79 -1.66
CA PHE A 9 0.63 3.99 -1.25
C PHE A 9 1.81 4.92 -1.05
N GLY A 10 2.00 5.53 0.12
CA GLY A 10 3.08 6.49 0.34
C GLY A 10 4.40 5.88 0.79
N THR A 11 5.47 6.68 0.74
CA THR A 11 6.83 6.23 1.14
C THR A 11 6.96 6.04 2.66
N THR A 12 6.19 6.78 3.44
CA THR A 12 6.23 6.75 4.92
C THR A 12 4.92 6.24 5.51
N PHE A 13 3.80 6.66 4.94
CA PHE A 13 2.45 6.29 5.37
C PHE A 13 1.61 5.98 4.15
N SER A 14 0.68 5.05 4.31
CA SER A 14 -0.31 4.71 3.31
C SER A 14 -1.72 4.91 3.87
N VAL A 15 -2.67 5.17 2.98
CA VAL A 15 -4.09 5.41 3.31
C VAL A 15 -4.97 4.58 2.39
N ILE A 16 -6.09 4.11 2.92
CA ILE A 16 -7.12 3.39 2.18
C ILE A 16 -8.37 4.25 2.13
N ALA A 17 -9.00 4.33 0.97
CA ALA A 17 -10.28 4.97 0.79
C ALA A 17 -11.25 4.06 0.02
N HIS A 18 -12.54 4.24 0.23
CA HIS A 18 -13.58 3.64 -0.61
C HIS A 18 -14.68 4.67 -0.87
N VAL A 19 -15.57 4.33 -1.79
CA VAL A 19 -16.82 5.06 -1.98
C VAL A 19 -17.93 4.32 -1.22
N ASN A 20 -18.67 5.03 -0.37
CA ASN A 20 -19.79 4.48 0.40
C ASN A 20 -21.04 4.31 -0.50
N GLU A 21 -22.12 3.79 0.08
CA GLU A 21 -23.37 3.54 -0.65
C GLU A 21 -24.05 4.81 -1.18
N HIS A 22 -23.69 5.98 -0.65
CA HIS A 22 -24.18 7.29 -1.08
C HIS A 22 -23.29 7.95 -2.13
N GLY A 23 -22.27 7.26 -2.64
CA GLY A 23 -21.34 7.82 -3.61
C GLY A 23 -20.33 8.79 -3.01
N GLN A 24 -20.13 8.78 -1.69
CA GLN A 24 -19.19 9.65 -0.99
C GLN A 24 -17.85 8.94 -0.72
N PRO A 25 -16.70 9.57 -1.00
CA PRO A 25 -15.40 9.02 -0.67
C PRO A 25 -15.14 9.10 0.83
N GLU A 26 -14.78 7.97 1.44
CA GLU A 26 -14.48 7.83 2.86
C GLU A 26 -13.14 7.14 3.08
N ILE A 27 -12.42 7.54 4.13
CA ILE A 27 -11.17 6.89 4.55
C ILE A 27 -11.48 5.70 5.43
N ILE A 28 -10.90 4.55 5.10
CA ILE A 28 -11.01 3.33 5.89
C ILE A 28 -9.95 3.38 7.02
N PRO A 29 -10.35 3.27 8.31
CA PRO A 29 -9.40 3.06 9.39
C PRO A 29 -8.75 1.68 9.28
N ASN A 30 -7.47 1.57 9.62
CA ASN A 30 -6.80 0.28 9.77
C ASN A 30 -7.30 -0.47 11.01
N LEU A 31 -6.86 -1.72 11.20
CA LEU A 31 -7.20 -2.54 12.36
C LEU A 31 -6.79 -1.91 13.70
N GLU A 32 -5.82 -1.00 13.68
CA GLU A 32 -5.38 -0.20 14.82
C GLU A 32 -6.24 1.06 15.05
N SER A 33 -7.34 1.22 14.31
CA SER A 33 -8.28 2.35 14.36
C SER A 33 -7.67 3.70 13.94
N GLU A 34 -6.56 3.67 13.21
CA GLU A 34 -5.89 4.84 12.65
C GLU A 34 -6.23 5.00 11.16
N ARG A 35 -6.33 6.25 10.70
CA ARG A 35 -6.62 6.56 9.28
C ARG A 35 -5.39 6.53 8.37
N ILE A 36 -4.22 6.25 8.94
CA ILE A 36 -2.93 6.15 8.23
C ILE A 36 -2.22 4.91 8.73
N THR A 37 -1.58 4.18 7.82
CA THR A 37 -0.77 3.00 8.16
C THR A 37 0.68 3.27 7.81
N PRO A 38 1.63 3.18 8.76
CA PRO A 38 3.05 3.28 8.44
C PRO A 38 3.48 2.25 7.37
N SER A 39 4.23 2.70 6.37
CA SER A 39 4.77 1.84 5.31
C SER A 39 6.09 1.21 5.77
N VAL A 40 6.00 0.50 6.90
CA VAL A 40 7.12 -0.13 7.61
C VAL A 40 6.80 -1.61 7.76
N ILE A 41 7.76 -2.45 7.39
CA ILE A 41 7.66 -3.90 7.43
C ILE A 41 8.66 -4.40 8.49
N MET A 42 8.21 -5.30 9.35
CA MET A 42 9.04 -6.03 10.31
C MET A 42 8.97 -7.52 9.98
N PHE A 43 10.14 -8.14 9.90
CA PHE A 43 10.29 -9.58 9.74
C PHE A 43 10.72 -10.19 11.08
N GLU A 44 9.90 -11.06 11.65
CA GLU A 44 10.19 -11.76 12.91
C GLU A 44 9.91 -13.24 12.72
N ASP A 45 10.96 -14.06 12.64
CA ASP A 45 10.87 -15.47 12.24
C ASP A 45 9.96 -15.62 11.01
N ASN A 46 8.92 -16.46 11.08
CA ASN A 46 7.99 -16.69 9.98
C ASN A 46 6.83 -15.67 9.90
N LEU A 47 6.84 -14.65 10.75
CA LEU A 47 5.81 -13.62 10.81
C LEU A 47 6.28 -12.34 10.12
N VAL A 48 5.39 -11.76 9.32
CA VAL A 48 5.57 -10.42 8.77
C VAL A 48 4.53 -9.50 9.39
N THR A 49 5.00 -8.43 10.02
CA THR A 49 4.15 -7.38 10.58
C THR A 49 4.33 -6.10 9.78
N VAL A 50 3.23 -5.42 9.45
CA VAL A 50 3.26 -4.14 8.75
C VAL A 50 2.50 -3.09 9.56
N GLY A 51 3.04 -1.87 9.62
CA GLY A 51 2.33 -0.73 10.20
C GLY A 51 2.90 -0.27 11.53
N LYS A 52 2.01 0.08 12.47
CA LYS A 52 2.35 0.76 13.71
C LYS A 52 3.31 -0.03 14.59
N ILE A 53 3.05 -1.34 14.76
CA ILE A 53 3.88 -2.22 15.58
C ILE A 53 5.30 -2.28 15.01
N ALA A 54 5.43 -2.53 13.70
CA ALA A 54 6.73 -2.55 13.02
C ALA A 54 7.50 -1.23 13.21
N LYS A 55 6.82 -0.08 13.06
CA LYS A 55 7.41 1.24 13.27
C LYS A 55 7.86 1.47 14.72
N GLN A 56 7.11 1.01 15.71
CA GLN A 56 7.46 1.17 17.13
C GLN A 56 8.69 0.32 17.51
N SER A 57 8.84 -0.85 16.89
CA SER A 57 9.97 -1.76 17.10
C SER A 57 11.26 -1.31 16.41
N ALA A 58 11.21 -0.30 15.51
CA ALA A 58 12.33 0.01 14.64
C ALA A 58 13.62 0.47 15.31
N ARG A 59 13.52 0.99 16.55
CA ARG A 59 14.71 1.32 17.35
C ARG A 59 15.32 0.11 18.06
N ALA A 60 14.50 -0.90 18.36
CA ALA A 60 14.90 -2.06 19.14
C ALA A 60 15.49 -3.16 18.25
N VAL A 61 14.90 -3.37 17.06
CA VAL A 61 15.27 -4.44 16.11
C VAL A 61 15.48 -3.89 14.70
N PRO A 62 16.38 -2.91 14.49
CA PRO A 62 16.55 -2.25 13.19
C PRO A 62 16.91 -3.20 12.04
N GLU A 63 17.59 -4.31 12.33
CA GLU A 63 17.96 -5.35 11.35
C GLU A 63 16.77 -6.13 10.79
N GLN A 64 15.63 -6.12 11.49
CA GLN A 64 14.39 -6.79 11.10
C GLN A 64 13.45 -5.88 10.31
N ILE A 65 13.83 -4.62 10.10
CA ILE A 65 12.95 -3.58 9.60
C ILE A 65 13.27 -3.19 8.15
N VAL A 66 12.21 -2.98 7.37
CA VAL A 66 12.27 -2.36 6.07
C VAL A 66 11.38 -1.12 6.05
N GLU A 67 12.00 0.03 5.78
CA GLU A 67 11.34 1.32 5.60
C GLU A 67 11.63 1.90 4.21
N PHE A 68 10.80 2.84 3.78
CA PHE A 68 11.00 3.63 2.56
C PHE A 68 11.11 2.82 1.27
N VAL A 69 10.57 1.59 1.23
CA VAL A 69 10.63 0.69 0.07
C VAL A 69 10.10 1.34 -1.22
N LYS A 70 9.15 2.27 -1.12
CA LYS A 70 8.62 3.00 -2.30
C LYS A 70 9.71 3.74 -3.09
N ARG A 71 10.82 4.15 -2.44
CA ARG A 71 11.98 4.80 -3.11
C ARG A 71 12.78 3.85 -4.00
N GLU A 72 12.56 2.55 -3.83
CA GLU A 72 13.29 1.49 -4.50
C GLU A 72 12.45 0.86 -5.63
N MET A 73 11.22 1.34 -5.84
CA MET A 73 10.35 0.87 -6.93
C MET A 73 11.00 1.09 -8.29
N GLY A 74 10.80 0.13 -9.20
CA GLY A 74 11.39 0.13 -10.54
C GLY A 74 12.83 -0.39 -10.62
N LYS A 75 13.50 -0.58 -9.47
CA LYS A 75 14.81 -1.24 -9.43
C LYS A 75 14.66 -2.74 -9.59
N SER A 76 15.56 -3.35 -10.35
CA SER A 76 15.65 -4.80 -10.43
C SER A 76 16.11 -5.42 -9.11
N LYS A 77 15.88 -6.73 -8.94
CA LYS A 77 16.35 -7.49 -7.77
C LYS A 77 17.88 -7.52 -7.63
N VAL A 78 18.60 -7.25 -8.73
CA VAL A 78 20.08 -7.11 -8.73
C VAL A 78 20.49 -5.75 -8.13
N GLU A 79 19.72 -4.70 -8.37
CA GLU A 79 19.99 -3.36 -7.86
C GLU A 79 19.54 -3.18 -6.41
N PHE A 80 18.43 -3.82 -6.02
CA PHE A 80 17.92 -3.77 -4.65
C PHE A 80 17.23 -5.08 -4.25
N PHE A 81 17.59 -5.59 -3.08
CA PHE A 81 16.83 -6.62 -2.38
C PHE A 81 17.01 -6.51 -0.86
N ARG A 82 16.17 -7.23 -0.13
CA ARG A 82 16.37 -7.53 1.30
C ARG A 82 16.25 -9.03 1.52
N ALA A 83 17.19 -9.60 2.27
CA ALA A 83 17.21 -11.02 2.58
C ALA A 83 16.62 -11.27 3.98
N PHE A 84 15.56 -12.07 4.05
CA PHE A 84 14.98 -12.54 5.31
C PHE A 84 14.62 -14.03 5.16
N ASN A 85 14.94 -14.85 6.17
CA ASN A 85 14.68 -16.29 6.17
C ASN A 85 15.12 -17.02 4.89
N GLN A 86 16.33 -16.74 4.41
CA GLN A 86 16.89 -17.33 3.18
C GLN A 86 16.09 -17.00 1.90
N LYS A 87 15.18 -16.02 1.98
CA LYS A 87 14.46 -15.49 0.82
C LYS A 87 14.90 -14.05 0.57
N ASP A 88 15.29 -13.77 -0.66
CA ASP A 88 15.46 -12.41 -1.14
C ASP A 88 14.10 -11.84 -1.55
N TYR A 89 13.81 -10.63 -1.10
CA TYR A 89 12.62 -9.88 -1.47
C TYR A 89 13.01 -8.69 -2.35
N SER A 90 12.35 -8.59 -3.50
CA SER A 90 12.39 -7.42 -4.40
C SER A 90 11.61 -6.23 -3.83
N PRO A 91 11.80 -5.00 -4.36
CA PRO A 91 10.97 -3.84 -3.99
C PRO A 91 9.46 -4.11 -4.17
N GLU A 92 9.06 -4.82 -5.22
CA GLU A 92 7.67 -5.16 -5.49
C GLU A 92 7.12 -6.16 -4.47
N GLU A 93 7.90 -7.19 -4.12
CA GLU A 93 7.49 -8.18 -3.10
C GLU A 93 7.34 -7.53 -1.72
N LEU A 94 8.25 -6.64 -1.35
CA LEU A 94 8.18 -5.87 -0.11
C LEU A 94 6.97 -4.92 -0.10
N SER A 95 6.79 -4.15 -1.18
CA SER A 95 5.63 -3.27 -1.32
C SER A 95 4.31 -4.04 -1.31
N ALA A 96 4.30 -5.26 -1.85
CA ALA A 96 3.14 -6.15 -1.81
C ALA A 96 2.79 -6.59 -0.38
N LEU A 97 3.74 -6.69 0.55
CA LEU A 97 3.44 -6.95 1.96
C LEU A 97 2.66 -5.78 2.57
N VAL A 98 3.04 -4.54 2.23
CA VAL A 98 2.29 -3.34 2.64
C VAL A 98 0.90 -3.34 2.05
N LEU A 99 0.78 -3.52 0.73
CA LEU A 99 -0.52 -3.53 0.04
C LEU A 99 -1.42 -4.67 0.54
N ARG A 100 -0.88 -5.82 0.93
CA ARG A 100 -1.65 -6.93 1.49
C ARG A 100 -2.23 -6.59 2.87
N LYS A 101 -1.48 -5.94 3.75
CA LYS A 101 -2.01 -5.42 5.02
C LYS A 101 -3.14 -4.42 4.77
N LEU A 102 -2.95 -3.50 3.83
CA LEU A 102 -3.97 -2.50 3.50
C LEU A 102 -5.24 -3.15 2.91
N LYS A 103 -5.09 -4.15 2.05
CA LYS A 103 -6.21 -4.96 1.55
C LYS A 103 -6.96 -5.63 2.71
N GLN A 104 -6.25 -6.31 3.61
CA GLN A 104 -6.86 -7.00 4.76
C GLN A 104 -7.60 -6.05 5.70
N ASP A 105 -7.03 -4.87 5.95
CA ASP A 105 -7.68 -3.81 6.74
C ASP A 105 -9.00 -3.37 6.07
N ALA A 106 -8.98 -3.18 4.75
CA ALA A 106 -10.16 -2.83 3.97
C ALA A 106 -11.23 -3.92 3.98
N GLU A 107 -10.84 -5.17 3.77
CA GLU A 107 -11.75 -6.33 3.78
C GLU A 107 -12.43 -6.49 5.15
N THR A 108 -11.65 -6.32 6.22
CA THR A 108 -12.19 -6.41 7.59
C THR A 108 -13.19 -5.29 7.87
N TYR A 109 -12.88 -4.05 7.44
CA TYR A 109 -13.77 -2.90 7.64
C TYR A 109 -15.06 -3.01 6.83
N LEU A 110 -14.96 -3.42 5.56
CA LEU A 110 -16.09 -3.53 4.63
C LEU A 110 -16.89 -4.82 4.83
N ASN A 111 -16.33 -5.81 5.54
CA ASN A 111 -16.88 -7.16 5.66
C ASN A 111 -17.18 -7.81 4.29
N GLU A 112 -16.30 -7.57 3.33
CA GLU A 112 -16.39 -8.05 1.95
C GLU A 112 -14.98 -8.26 1.37
N GLU A 113 -14.85 -9.19 0.42
CA GLU A 113 -13.59 -9.36 -0.33
C GLU A 113 -13.30 -8.14 -1.22
N VAL A 114 -12.04 -7.69 -1.18
CA VAL A 114 -11.55 -6.57 -2.00
C VAL A 114 -10.68 -7.14 -3.12
N THR A 115 -11.19 -7.08 -4.34
CA THR A 115 -10.51 -7.65 -5.52
C THR A 115 -9.78 -6.61 -6.33
N ASP A 116 -10.22 -5.34 -6.29
CA ASP A 116 -9.81 -4.30 -7.22
C ASP A 116 -9.28 -3.06 -6.51
N ALA A 117 -8.25 -2.43 -7.08
CA ALA A 117 -7.69 -1.21 -6.51
C ALA A 117 -7.23 -0.20 -7.56
N VAL A 118 -7.34 1.08 -7.19
CA VAL A 118 -6.59 2.18 -7.80
C VAL A 118 -5.47 2.56 -6.83
N ILE A 119 -4.21 2.60 -7.29
CA ILE A 119 -3.03 2.84 -6.45
C ILE A 119 -2.33 4.12 -6.90
N THR A 120 -1.96 5.00 -5.96
CA THR A 120 -1.27 6.26 -6.26
C THR A 120 0.25 6.07 -6.44
N VAL A 121 0.85 6.92 -7.28
CA VAL A 121 2.30 7.09 -7.43
C VAL A 121 2.66 8.57 -7.61
N PRO A 122 3.91 8.98 -7.30
CA PRO A 122 4.36 10.34 -7.56
C PRO A 122 4.28 10.66 -9.05
N ALA A 123 4.00 11.93 -9.39
CA ALA A 123 3.89 12.34 -10.79
C ALA A 123 5.17 12.16 -11.60
N TYR A 124 6.33 12.09 -10.95
CA TYR A 124 7.62 11.87 -11.59
C TYR A 124 7.95 10.39 -11.80
N PHE A 125 7.14 9.42 -11.35
CA PHE A 125 7.38 7.99 -11.64
C PHE A 125 7.23 7.71 -13.13
N HIS A 126 8.19 7.00 -13.70
CA HIS A 126 8.24 6.63 -15.12
C HIS A 126 7.67 5.20 -15.30
N ASP A 127 7.77 4.65 -16.51
CA ASP A 127 7.11 3.38 -16.85
C ASP A 127 7.52 2.22 -15.93
N ALA A 128 8.81 2.13 -15.59
CA ALA A 128 9.34 1.05 -14.74
C ALA A 128 8.75 1.07 -13.33
N GLU A 129 8.72 2.22 -12.66
CA GLU A 129 8.18 2.31 -11.30
C GLU A 129 6.66 2.11 -11.27
N ARG A 130 5.95 2.59 -12.30
CA ARG A 130 4.50 2.39 -12.45
C ARG A 130 4.16 0.92 -12.67
N GLU A 131 4.92 0.22 -13.49
CA GLU A 131 4.76 -1.22 -13.71
C GLU A 131 5.09 -1.99 -12.43
N ALA A 132 6.18 -1.64 -11.74
CA ALA A 132 6.53 -2.21 -10.45
C ALA A 132 5.41 -2.04 -9.41
N THR A 133 4.79 -0.85 -9.32
CA THR A 133 3.62 -0.62 -8.43
C THR A 133 2.43 -1.51 -8.81
N ARG A 134 2.16 -1.65 -10.11
CA ARG A 134 1.10 -2.54 -10.59
C ARG A 134 1.38 -4.00 -10.21
N ASN A 135 2.63 -4.44 -10.37
CA ASN A 135 3.06 -5.80 -10.04
C ASN A 135 3.01 -6.06 -8.52
N ALA A 136 3.41 -5.10 -7.69
CA ALA A 136 3.24 -5.18 -6.25
C ALA A 136 1.76 -5.38 -5.85
N GLY A 137 0.84 -4.65 -6.49
CA GLY A 137 -0.60 -4.86 -6.29
C GLY A 137 -1.07 -6.26 -6.68
N LYS A 138 -0.62 -6.77 -7.84
CA LYS A 138 -0.92 -8.16 -8.26
C LYS A 138 -0.40 -9.20 -7.26
N ILE A 139 0.83 -9.05 -6.76
CA ILE A 139 1.43 -9.94 -5.76
C ILE A 139 0.63 -9.88 -4.44
N ALA A 140 0.06 -8.72 -4.11
CA ALA A 140 -0.82 -8.54 -2.96
C ALA A 140 -2.23 -9.13 -3.15
N GLY A 141 -2.56 -9.65 -4.33
CA GLY A 141 -3.88 -10.20 -4.64
C GLY A 141 -4.91 -9.13 -5.00
N LEU A 142 -4.46 -8.01 -5.60
CA LEU A 142 -5.31 -6.94 -6.11
C LEU A 142 -5.21 -6.89 -7.65
N ASN A 143 -6.36 -6.78 -8.30
CA ASN A 143 -6.43 -6.32 -9.68
C ASN A 143 -6.27 -4.79 -9.69
N VAL A 144 -5.11 -4.33 -10.14
CA VAL A 144 -4.80 -2.89 -10.19
C VAL A 144 -5.43 -2.28 -11.43
N LEU A 145 -6.61 -1.68 -11.27
CA LEU A 145 -7.37 -1.03 -12.33
C LEU A 145 -6.59 0.14 -12.92
N GLN A 146 -6.00 0.97 -12.05
CA GLN A 146 -5.25 2.14 -12.47
C GLN A 146 -4.12 2.45 -11.49
N VAL A 147 -2.97 2.83 -12.05
CA VAL A 147 -1.89 3.50 -11.33
C VAL A 147 -2.07 5.00 -11.58
N MET A 148 -2.38 5.76 -10.54
CA MET A 148 -2.83 7.15 -10.63
C MET A 148 -1.77 8.11 -10.08
N ASN A 149 -1.59 9.27 -10.72
CA ASN A 149 -0.69 10.28 -10.18
C ASN A 149 -1.30 10.91 -8.92
N GLU A 150 -0.51 10.98 -7.84
CA GLU A 150 -0.86 11.66 -6.58
C GLU A 150 -1.47 13.06 -6.78
N PRO A 151 -0.87 13.99 -7.57
CA PRO A 151 -1.49 15.31 -7.77
C PRO A 151 -2.80 15.25 -8.55
N THR A 152 -3.00 14.27 -9.43
CA THR A 152 -4.27 14.08 -10.11
C THR A 152 -5.33 13.56 -9.14
N ALA A 153 -4.97 12.66 -8.22
CA ALA A 153 -5.87 12.18 -7.16
C ALA A 153 -6.31 13.35 -6.26
N ALA A 154 -5.37 14.22 -5.88
CA ALA A 154 -5.67 15.44 -5.13
C ALA A 154 -6.62 16.39 -5.90
N ALA A 155 -6.39 16.58 -7.20
CA ALA A 155 -7.27 17.39 -8.04
C ALA A 155 -8.69 16.80 -8.16
N LEU A 156 -8.83 15.48 -8.30
CA LEU A 156 -10.14 14.81 -8.30
C LEU A 156 -10.84 14.95 -6.96
N ALA A 157 -10.12 14.80 -5.85
CA ALA A 157 -10.67 14.98 -4.51
C ALA A 157 -11.16 16.43 -4.29
N TYR A 158 -10.40 17.44 -4.74
CA TYR A 158 -10.83 18.84 -4.70
C TYR A 158 -12.04 19.12 -5.60
N GLY A 159 -12.07 18.51 -6.80
CA GLY A 159 -13.15 18.67 -7.75
C GLY A 159 -14.44 17.92 -7.37
N TYR A 160 -14.34 16.93 -6.48
CA TYR A 160 -15.50 16.22 -5.95
C TYR A 160 -16.36 17.16 -5.12
N ARG A 161 -17.58 17.41 -5.60
CA ARG A 161 -18.63 18.08 -4.83
C ARG A 161 -19.63 17.02 -4.41
N PRO A 162 -19.86 16.82 -3.10
CA PRO A 162 -21.00 16.03 -2.67
C PRO A 162 -22.24 16.64 -3.29
N VAL A 163 -23.09 15.82 -3.91
CA VAL A 163 -24.43 16.29 -4.31
C VAL A 163 -25.21 16.39 -3.00
N GLY A 164 -25.27 17.61 -2.45
CA GLY A 164 -25.94 17.96 -1.19
C GLY A 164 -26.17 19.45 -1.09
#